data_AF-A0A352R9C3-F1
#
_entry.id   AF-A0A352R9C3-F1
#
_cell.length_a   1.000
_cell.length_b   1.000
_cell.length_c   1.000
_cell.angle_alpha   90.00
_cell.angle_beta   90.00
_cell.angle_gamma   90.00
#
_symmetry.space_group_name_H-M   'P 1'
#
loop_
_entity.id
_entity.type
_entity.pdbx_description
1 polymer ?
#
loop_
_entity_poly.entity_id
_entity_poly.type
_entity_poly.pdbx_seq_one_letter_code
_entity_poly.pdbx_strand_id
1 'polypeptide(L)'
;MFKMKKLKLIIGILFFMVSCSTSMTPVEVNNTLPKLTKSKFISKTNLDETKCKYLVKGRNYVAPIGFSVKDDLKYGAQGIDEWVKLDGGNSYILTNYKWVTVDQNGSTQLHLEFDTLKCEE
;
A
#
# COMPACT_ATOMS: atom_id res chain seq x y z
N MET A 1 -7.86 63.08 10.65
CA MET A 1 -6.97 62.13 11.36
C MET A 1 -7.88 61.06 11.95
N PHE A 2 -8.09 59.89 11.35
CA PHE A 2 -7.19 58.74 11.38
C PHE A 2 -7.43 57.86 10.13
N LYS A 3 -6.33 57.55 9.42
CA LYS A 3 -6.29 56.75 8.20
C LYS A 3 -6.17 55.27 8.54
N MET A 4 -6.89 54.46 7.76
CA MET A 4 -6.56 53.08 7.36
C MET A 4 -6.60 51.98 8.44
N LYS A 5 -7.75 51.30 8.48
CA LYS A 5 -7.87 49.89 8.85
C LYS A 5 -6.93 49.05 7.96
N LYS A 6 -5.73 48.75 8.45
CA LYS A 6 -4.86 47.71 7.89
C LYS A 6 -4.36 46.86 9.04
N LEU A 7 -4.22 45.56 8.76
CA LEU A 7 -3.63 44.52 9.61
C LEU A 7 -4.60 43.57 10.35
N LYS A 8 -5.66 43.13 9.66
CA LYS A 8 -6.23 41.79 9.89
C LYS A 8 -6.48 41.11 8.54
N LEU A 9 -5.40 40.80 7.82
CA LEU A 9 -5.45 39.92 6.64
C LEU A 9 -4.07 39.29 6.38
N ILE A 10 -3.47 38.70 7.42
CA ILE A 10 -2.37 37.71 7.27
C ILE A 10 -2.90 36.37 7.82
N ILE A 11 -4.10 36.02 7.38
CA ILE A 11 -4.63 34.65 7.39
C ILE A 11 -5.02 34.38 5.94
N GLY A 12 -4.03 34.58 5.07
CA GLY A 12 -4.15 34.45 3.63
C GLY A 12 -3.23 33.32 3.22
N ILE A 13 -3.81 32.12 3.19
CA ILE A 13 -3.38 31.07 2.27
C ILE A 13 -1.99 30.48 2.61
N LEU A 14 -1.94 29.73 3.72
CA LEU A 14 -1.09 28.54 3.71
C LEU A 14 -1.79 27.55 2.77
N PHE A 15 -1.54 27.69 1.48
CA PHE A 15 -1.95 26.71 0.47
C PHE A 15 -1.39 25.38 0.94
N PHE A 16 -2.29 24.48 1.35
CA PHE A 16 -1.99 23.08 1.52
C PHE A 16 -1.42 22.59 0.19
N MET A 17 -0.08 22.56 0.08
CA MET A 17 0.62 21.82 -0.95
C MET A 17 0.45 20.35 -0.57
N VAL A 18 -0.76 19.81 -0.79
CA VAL A 18 -0.99 18.38 -0.79
C VAL A 18 -0.29 17.90 -2.05
N SER A 19 0.97 17.52 -1.91
CA SER A 19 1.71 16.85 -2.97
C SER A 19 0.88 15.64 -3.38
N CYS A 20 0.31 15.66 -4.58
CA CYS A 20 -0.33 14.49 -5.18
C CYS A 20 0.78 13.50 -5.54
N SER A 21 1.29 12.79 -4.53
CA SER A 21 2.15 11.64 -4.78
C SER A 21 1.26 10.54 -5.35
N THR A 22 1.59 10.05 -6.53
CA THR A 22 0.90 8.94 -7.20
C THR A 22 1.56 7.60 -6.89
N SER A 23 2.56 7.57 -6.00
CA SER A 23 3.23 6.33 -5.58
C SER A 23 3.88 6.46 -4.19
N MET A 24 4.39 5.32 -3.69
CA MET A 24 5.22 5.21 -2.50
C MET A 24 6.54 4.52 -2.85
N THR A 25 7.60 4.88 -2.12
CA THR A 25 8.91 4.25 -2.21
C THR A 25 8.88 2.80 -1.69
N PRO A 26 9.88 1.95 -2.03
CA PRO A 26 9.94 0.58 -1.53
C PRO A 26 9.94 0.46 -0.01
N VAL A 27 10.60 1.38 0.68
CA VAL A 27 10.66 1.40 2.14
C VAL A 27 9.28 1.73 2.72
N GLU A 28 8.57 2.69 2.15
CA GLU A 28 7.22 3.07 2.60
C GLU A 28 6.22 1.92 2.37
N VAL A 29 6.27 1.27 1.21
CA VAL A 29 5.41 0.11 0.91
C VAL A 29 5.67 -1.03 1.88
N ASN A 30 6.94 -1.43 2.07
CA ASN A 30 7.31 -2.51 2.99
C ASN A 30 6.96 -2.20 4.45
N ASN A 31 6.93 -0.92 4.85
CA ASN A 31 6.58 -0.53 6.21
C ASN A 31 5.06 -0.33 6.43
N THR A 32 4.30 -0.13 5.36
CA THR A 32 2.88 0.25 5.42
C THR A 32 1.97 -0.91 5.06
N LEU A 33 2.22 -1.59 3.94
CA LEU A 33 1.35 -2.66 3.43
C LEU A 33 1.17 -3.80 4.46
N PRO A 34 2.22 -4.31 5.12
CA PRO A 34 2.06 -5.35 6.16
C PRO A 34 1.20 -4.95 7.36
N LYS A 35 1.07 -3.66 7.64
CA LYS A 35 0.22 -3.16 8.74
C LYS A 35 -1.25 -3.05 8.34
N LEU A 36 -1.55 -3.12 7.04
CA LEU A 36 -2.89 -3.02 6.50
C LEU A 36 -3.50 -4.41 6.24
N THR A 37 -2.67 -5.46 6.17
CA THR A 37 -3.12 -6.85 6.03
C THR A 37 -3.50 -7.46 7.38
N LYS A 38 -4.49 -8.34 7.38
CA LYS A 38 -4.81 -9.22 8.51
C LYS A 38 -3.92 -10.47 8.53
N SER A 39 -3.47 -10.89 7.35
CA SER A 39 -2.55 -12.03 7.17
C SER A 39 -1.15 -11.68 7.67
N LYS A 40 -0.45 -12.65 8.24
CA LYS A 40 0.91 -12.45 8.76
C LYS A 40 1.89 -12.23 7.60
N PHE A 41 2.59 -11.10 7.62
CA PHE A 41 3.68 -10.84 6.69
C PHE A 41 4.94 -11.62 7.10
N ILE A 42 5.53 -12.34 6.16
CA ILE A 42 6.81 -13.02 6.33
C ILE A 42 7.85 -12.32 5.44
N SER A 43 8.91 -11.83 6.06
CA SER A 43 10.08 -11.34 5.32
C SER A 43 10.78 -12.51 4.64
N LYS A 44 11.23 -12.33 3.39
CA LYS A 44 12.03 -13.34 2.65
C LYS A 44 13.26 -13.80 3.44
N THR A 45 13.86 -12.92 4.23
CA THR A 45 15.04 -13.22 5.05
C THR A 45 14.77 -14.18 6.21
N ASN A 46 13.51 -14.28 6.66
CA ASN A 46 13.15 -15.04 7.86
C ASN A 46 12.48 -16.37 7.50
N LEU A 47 12.40 -16.71 6.22
CA LEU A 47 11.63 -17.86 5.76
C LEU A 47 12.16 -19.17 6.34
N ASP A 48 13.47 -19.34 6.38
CA ASP A 48 14.13 -20.56 6.86
C ASP A 48 13.95 -20.77 8.38
N GLU A 49 13.71 -19.69 9.13
CA GLU A 49 13.44 -19.72 10.57
C GLU A 49 11.95 -19.98 10.87
N THR A 50 11.09 -19.85 9.87
CA THR A 50 9.64 -20.00 10.03
C THR A 50 9.17 -21.38 9.59
N LYS A 51 8.36 -22.03 10.43
CA LYS A 51 7.64 -23.27 10.08
C LYS A 51 6.46 -22.95 9.15
N CYS A 52 6.77 -22.52 7.94
CA CYS A 52 5.79 -22.12 6.93
C CYS A 52 5.90 -23.02 5.69
N LYS A 53 4.74 -23.47 5.20
CA LYS A 53 4.61 -24.17 3.94
C LYS A 53 4.01 -23.25 2.89
N TYR A 54 4.64 -23.19 1.72
CA TYR A 54 4.06 -22.54 0.55
C TYR A 54 2.75 -23.23 0.11
N LEU A 55 1.74 -22.42 -0.17
CA LEU A 55 0.48 -22.87 -0.77
C LEU A 55 0.45 -22.54 -2.24
N VAL A 56 0.59 -21.25 -2.59
CA VAL A 56 0.67 -20.76 -3.96
C VAL A 56 1.80 -19.74 -4.07
N LYS A 57 2.59 -19.83 -5.14
CA LYS A 57 3.66 -18.87 -5.45
C LYS A 57 3.29 -18.00 -6.63
N GLY A 58 3.78 -16.76 -6.63
CA GLY A 58 3.67 -15.83 -7.76
C GLY A 58 2.24 -15.38 -8.05
N ARG A 59 1.41 -15.18 -7.02
CA ARG A 59 0.10 -14.55 -7.20
C ARG A 59 0.29 -13.14 -7.71
N ASN A 60 -0.43 -12.79 -8.76
CA ASN A 60 -0.50 -11.43 -9.29
C ASN A 60 -1.86 -10.84 -8.94
N TYR A 61 -1.86 -9.70 -8.27
CA TYR A 61 -3.07 -8.97 -7.93
C TYR A 61 -2.95 -7.52 -8.38
N VAL A 62 -3.98 -7.04 -9.07
CA VAL A 62 -4.10 -5.66 -9.52
C VAL A 62 -5.11 -4.98 -8.60
N ALA A 63 -4.65 -4.07 -7.76
CA ALA A 63 -5.53 -3.38 -6.84
C ALA A 63 -6.44 -2.38 -7.60
N PRO A 64 -7.70 -2.24 -7.19
CA PRO A 64 -8.52 -1.10 -7.57
C PRO A 64 -7.80 0.22 -7.29
N ILE A 65 -8.00 1.21 -8.18
CA ILE A 65 -7.47 2.55 -8.01
C ILE A 65 -8.31 3.29 -6.97
N GLY A 66 -7.66 3.73 -5.90
CA GLY A 66 -8.23 4.52 -4.84
C GLY A 66 -8.07 6.02 -5.06
N PHE A 67 -8.62 6.79 -4.12
CA PHE A 67 -8.50 8.25 -4.12
C PHE A 67 -7.11 8.71 -3.69
N SER A 68 -6.33 7.83 -3.04
CA SER A 68 -4.97 8.09 -2.59
C SER A 68 -4.12 6.82 -2.65
N VAL A 69 -2.79 6.99 -2.67
CA VAL A 69 -1.82 5.87 -2.61
C VAL A 69 -2.02 4.98 -1.38
N LYS A 70 -2.51 5.55 -0.28
CA LYS A 70 -2.85 4.79 0.92
C LYS A 70 -4.09 3.93 0.71
N ASP A 71 -5.08 4.42 -0.03
CA ASP A 71 -6.26 3.64 -0.40
C ASP A 71 -5.89 2.51 -1.36
N ASP A 72 -5.00 2.77 -2.33
CA ASP A 72 -4.45 1.73 -3.21
C ASP A 72 -3.80 0.60 -2.40
N LEU A 73 -2.96 0.93 -1.41
CA LEU A 73 -2.36 -0.06 -0.52
C LEU A 73 -3.40 -0.79 0.35
N LYS A 74 -4.46 -0.10 0.78
CA LYS A 74 -5.55 -0.72 1.54
C LYS A 74 -6.30 -1.73 0.70
N TYR A 75 -6.61 -1.41 -0.56
CA TYR A 75 -7.21 -2.35 -1.50
C TYR A 75 -6.27 -3.50 -1.83
N GLY A 76 -4.97 -3.21 -2.00
CA GLY A 76 -3.92 -4.21 -2.14
C GLY A 76 -3.87 -5.20 -0.96
N ALA A 77 -3.91 -4.69 0.27
CA ALA A 77 -3.93 -5.49 1.49
C ALA A 77 -5.18 -6.36 1.59
N GLN A 78 -6.35 -5.83 1.24
CA GLN A 78 -7.60 -6.60 1.18
C GLN A 78 -7.50 -7.74 0.17
N GLY A 79 -6.97 -7.48 -1.03
CA GLY A 79 -6.75 -8.52 -2.03
C GLY A 79 -5.78 -9.62 -1.57
N ILE A 80 -4.70 -9.26 -0.87
CA ILE A 80 -3.80 -10.25 -0.24
C ILE A 80 -4.58 -11.12 0.76
N ASP A 81 -5.32 -10.50 1.68
CA ASP A 81 -6.07 -11.23 2.71
C ASP A 81 -7.12 -12.18 2.11
N GLU A 82 -7.82 -11.74 1.06
CA GLU A 82 -8.77 -12.57 0.33
C GLU A 82 -8.10 -13.78 -0.30
N TRP A 83 -6.97 -13.58 -1.00
CA TRP A 83 -6.24 -14.69 -1.62
C TRP A 83 -5.61 -15.64 -0.61
N VAL A 84 -5.02 -15.11 0.46
CA VAL A 84 -4.48 -15.94 1.56
C VAL A 84 -5.58 -16.81 2.16
N LYS A 85 -6.77 -16.24 2.40
CA LYS A 85 -7.93 -16.98 2.92
C LYS A 85 -8.43 -18.02 1.91
N LEU A 86 -8.56 -17.67 0.63
CA LEU A 86 -9.02 -18.58 -0.42
C LEU A 86 -8.07 -19.79 -0.59
N ASP A 87 -6.77 -19.58 -0.37
CA ASP A 87 -5.77 -20.65 -0.41
C ASP A 87 -5.75 -21.52 0.86
N GLY A 88 -6.48 -21.12 1.90
CA GLY A 88 -6.44 -21.79 3.21
C GLY A 88 -5.21 -21.42 4.06
N GLY A 89 -4.48 -20.37 3.66
CA GLY A 89 -3.31 -19.84 4.35
C GLY A 89 -3.64 -18.93 5.53
N ASN A 90 -2.58 -18.44 6.17
CA ASN A 90 -2.66 -17.40 7.21
C ASN A 90 -1.54 -16.36 7.06
N SER A 91 -0.63 -16.55 6.11
CA SER A 91 0.56 -15.74 5.94
C SER A 91 0.87 -15.50 4.47
N TYR A 92 1.66 -14.47 4.19
CA TYR A 92 2.09 -14.13 2.84
C TYR A 92 3.52 -13.59 2.80
N ILE A 93 4.14 -13.67 1.63
CA ILE A 93 5.42 -13.01 1.33
C ILE A 93 5.17 -12.05 0.17
N LEU A 94 5.44 -10.76 0.36
CA LEU A 94 5.47 -9.82 -0.75
C LEU A 94 6.73 -10.08 -1.58
N THR A 95 6.55 -10.48 -2.84
CA THR A 95 7.67 -10.80 -3.73
C THR A 95 8.09 -9.61 -4.56
N ASN A 96 7.11 -8.84 -5.06
CA ASN A 96 7.31 -7.65 -5.87
C ASN A 96 6.09 -6.71 -5.77
N TYR A 97 6.27 -5.45 -6.15
CA TYR A 97 5.16 -4.53 -6.40
C TYR A 97 5.56 -3.52 -7.48
N LYS A 98 4.58 -2.97 -8.20
CA LYS A 98 4.81 -1.87 -9.14
C LYS A 98 3.59 -0.97 -9.26
N TRP A 99 3.87 0.31 -9.51
CA TRP A 99 2.87 1.29 -9.88
C TRP A 99 2.87 1.43 -11.40
N VAL A 100 1.75 1.16 -12.05
CA VAL A 100 1.61 1.24 -13.50
C VAL A 100 0.74 2.45 -13.84
N THR A 101 1.23 3.37 -14.68
CA THR A 101 0.42 4.47 -15.19
C THR A 101 -0.63 3.92 -16.16
N VAL A 102 -1.91 4.22 -15.93
CA VAL A 102 -3.04 3.63 -16.67
C VAL A 102 -3.85 4.64 -17.48
N ASP A 103 -3.59 5.95 -17.31
CA ASP A 103 -4.24 6.98 -18.11
C ASP A 103 -3.29 8.13 -18.50
N GLN A 104 -3.79 9.03 -19.33
CA GLN A 104 -3.05 10.22 -19.81
C GLN A 104 -2.95 11.32 -18.75
N ASN A 105 -3.70 11.22 -17.66
CA ASN A 105 -3.71 12.18 -16.56
C ASN A 105 -2.67 11.83 -15.48
N GLY A 106 -1.97 10.70 -15.63
CA GLY A 106 -0.94 10.24 -14.70
C GLY A 106 -1.46 9.38 -13.56
N SER A 107 -2.71 8.90 -13.63
CA SER A 107 -3.25 7.96 -12.64
C SER A 107 -2.43 6.67 -12.67
N THR A 108 -2.12 6.16 -11.50
CA THR A 108 -1.35 4.93 -11.31
C THR A 108 -2.24 3.85 -10.72
N GLN A 109 -1.89 2.59 -10.99
CA GLN A 109 -2.53 1.42 -10.44
C GLN A 109 -1.47 0.55 -9.76
N LEU A 110 -1.79 0.06 -8.56
CA LEU A 110 -0.90 -0.81 -7.79
C LEU A 110 -1.05 -2.27 -8.25
N HIS A 111 0.06 -2.86 -8.66
CA HIS A 111 0.18 -4.29 -8.93
C HIS A 111 1.06 -4.92 -7.85
N LEU A 112 0.59 -6.03 -7.29
CA LEU A 112 1.25 -6.78 -6.23
C LEU A 112 1.57 -8.19 -6.72
N GLU A 113 2.78 -8.64 -6.43
CA GLU A 113 3.16 -10.03 -6.58
C GLU A 113 3.48 -10.60 -5.19
N PHE A 114 2.88 -11.74 -4.85
CA PHE A 114 3.08 -12.34 -3.54
C PHE A 114 2.88 -13.85 -3.55
N ASP A 115 3.43 -14.50 -2.53
CA ASP A 115 3.22 -15.92 -2.25
C ASP A 115 2.29 -16.06 -1.04
N THR A 116 1.48 -17.11 -1.02
CA THR A 116 0.64 -17.48 0.13
C THR A 116 1.22 -18.67 0.86
N LEU A 117 1.12 -18.65 2.19
CA LEU A 117 1.70 -19.66 3.06
C LEU A 117 0.72 -20.07 4.15
N LYS A 118 0.90 -21.31 4.61
CA LYS A 118 0.37 -21.80 5.88
C LYS A 118 1.53 -21.93 6.86
N CYS A 119 1.51 -21.14 7.92
CA CYS A 119 2.47 -21.24 9.00
C CYS A 119 1.81 -21.88 10.22
N GLU A 120 2.58 -22.72 10.93
CA GLU A 120 2.21 -23.16 12.27
C GLU A 120 2.21 -21.95 13.22
N GLU A 121 1.23 -21.91 14.11
CA GLU A 121 1.12 -20.90 15.18
C GLU A 121 1.94 -21.30 16.41
#